data_AF-A0A2S9YCR2-F1
#
_entry.id   AF-A0A2S9YCR2-F1
#
_cell.length_a   1.000
_cell.length_b   1.000
_cell.length_c   1.000
_cell.angle_alpha   90.00
_cell.angle_beta   90.00
_cell.angle_gamma   90.00
#
_symmetry.space_group_name_H-M   'P 1'
#
loop_
_entity.id
_entity.type
_entity.pdbx_description
1 polymer ?
#
loop_
_entity_poly.entity_id
_entity_poly.type
_entity_poly.pdbx_seq_one_letter_code
_entity_poly.pdbx_strand_id
1 'polypeptide(L)'
;MRGTWLITCCFALVACDKGDDTKKRDDLEAAGAAMLGGGKDDKTKAIEEKAAEERRKAFEEKKAKEAAETAKLDAIVSRVVKAGDKPSKDLETACTALITIYEDWVKAIYFDDDGFQLDFFDHKKKNLGVVKAKCAKLQSIPATDCMIEVIKGVSAEDFSEDDAKVVQGRPEYLFDACAKQFAPEKMQ
;
A
#
# COMPACT_ATOMS: atom_id res chain seq x y z
N MET A 1 43.67 -38.96 0.11
CA MET A 1 44.26 -37.86 0.90
C MET A 1 44.15 -36.56 0.11
N ARG A 2 43.88 -35.45 0.81
CA ARG A 2 43.73 -34.04 0.36
C ARG A 2 42.34 -33.63 -0.14
N GLY A 3 41.78 -32.55 0.44
CA GLY A 3 40.55 -31.92 -0.06
C GLY A 3 39.79 -31.00 0.92
N THR A 4 40.48 -29.99 1.45
CA THR A 4 40.09 -28.89 2.35
C THR A 4 39.01 -27.92 1.75
N TRP A 5 37.96 -27.57 2.55
CA TRP A 5 37.27 -26.24 2.68
C TRP A 5 36.14 -25.87 1.66
N LEU A 6 35.02 -25.14 1.92
CA LEU A 6 34.49 -24.26 2.99
C LEU A 6 32.94 -24.13 2.89
N ILE A 7 32.31 -23.93 4.07
CA ILE A 7 31.22 -22.99 4.44
C ILE A 7 29.90 -23.00 3.64
N THR A 8 28.89 -23.60 4.27
CA THR A 8 27.47 -23.27 4.09
C THR A 8 27.04 -22.34 5.24
N CYS A 9 26.63 -21.11 4.90
CA CYS A 9 25.94 -20.20 5.82
C CYS A 9 24.50 -20.69 6.04
N CYS A 10 24.17 -21.06 7.28
CA CYS A 10 22.78 -21.16 7.73
C CYS A 10 22.61 -20.29 8.97
N PHE A 11 22.11 -19.06 8.77
CA PHE A 11 21.40 -18.34 9.81
C PHE A 11 20.00 -18.98 9.94
N ALA A 12 19.81 -19.77 10.98
CA ALA A 12 18.48 -20.13 11.46
C ALA A 12 18.47 -20.08 12.98
N LEU A 13 17.59 -19.22 13.47
CA LEU A 13 17.24 -18.96 14.86
C LEU A 13 16.94 -20.25 15.63
N VAL A 14 17.48 -20.36 16.85
CA VAL A 14 16.85 -21.15 17.91
C VAL A 14 16.84 -20.29 19.17
N ALA A 15 15.63 -19.96 19.62
CA ALA A 15 15.40 -19.38 20.93
C ALA A 15 15.21 -20.50 21.97
N CYS A 16 15.82 -20.28 23.14
CA CYS A 16 15.51 -20.80 24.48
C CYS A 16 15.67 -22.31 24.77
N ASP A 17 16.78 -22.66 25.44
CA ASP A 17 16.72 -23.54 26.60
C ASP A 17 17.64 -23.02 27.72
N LYS A 18 17.21 -23.23 28.96
CA LYS A 18 17.74 -22.70 30.23
C LYS A 18 19.21 -23.07 30.46
N GLY A 19 20.00 -22.07 30.85
CA GLY A 19 21.33 -22.25 31.41
C GLY A 19 21.79 -20.93 32.01
N ASP A 20 21.57 -20.80 33.32
CA ASP A 20 22.09 -19.73 34.16
C ASP A 20 23.62 -19.77 34.12
N ASP A 21 24.25 -18.72 33.61
CA ASP A 21 25.61 -18.30 34.00
C ASP A 21 25.88 -16.89 33.47
N THR A 22 25.61 -15.94 34.36
CA THR A 22 25.86 -14.49 34.32
C THR A 22 27.34 -14.13 34.08
N LYS A 23 27.87 -14.29 32.84
CA LYS A 23 29.25 -13.87 32.50
C LYS A 23 29.50 -13.34 31.07
N LYS A 24 28.46 -13.04 30.27
CA LYS A 24 28.63 -12.61 28.85
C LYS A 24 27.69 -11.49 28.39
N ARG A 25 27.24 -10.65 29.32
CA ARG A 25 26.30 -9.55 29.00
C ARG A 25 26.85 -8.15 29.20
N ASP A 26 28.02 -8.02 29.82
CA ASP A 26 28.67 -6.71 30.02
C ASP A 26 29.51 -6.30 28.81
N ASP A 27 29.89 -7.27 27.98
CA ASP A 27 30.80 -7.15 26.85
C ASP A 27 30.07 -6.75 25.54
N LEU A 28 28.76 -6.99 25.41
CA LEU A 28 27.95 -6.50 24.29
C LEU A 28 27.39 -5.09 24.53
N GLU A 29 27.11 -4.73 25.79
CA GLU A 29 26.71 -3.37 26.17
C GLU A 29 27.91 -2.42 26.15
N ALA A 30 29.11 -2.89 26.53
CA ALA A 30 30.35 -2.15 26.36
C ALA A 30 30.76 -2.00 24.88
N ALA A 31 30.49 -2.99 24.01
CA ALA A 31 30.72 -2.87 22.57
C ALA A 31 29.72 -1.90 21.89
N GLY A 32 28.46 -1.87 22.34
CA GLY A 32 27.46 -0.89 21.91
C GLY A 32 27.78 0.53 22.37
N ALA A 33 28.27 0.69 23.62
CA ALA A 33 28.71 1.97 24.15
C ALA A 33 30.03 2.47 23.55
N ALA A 34 30.92 1.57 23.10
CA ALA A 34 32.14 1.95 22.39
C ALA A 34 31.88 2.38 20.93
N MET A 35 30.83 1.88 20.27
CA MET A 35 30.39 2.37 18.96
C MET A 35 29.52 3.64 19.00
N LEU A 36 28.88 3.94 20.14
CA LEU A 36 27.96 5.08 20.27
C LEU A 36 28.40 6.16 21.30
N GLY A 37 29.54 6.02 21.97
CA GLY A 37 29.82 6.85 23.16
C GLY A 37 31.28 7.07 23.54
N GLY A 38 32.24 6.84 22.64
CA GLY A 38 33.67 6.97 22.92
C GLY A 38 34.35 8.23 22.36
N GLY A 39 33.72 9.40 22.39
CA GLY A 39 34.36 10.65 21.96
C GLY A 39 33.38 11.82 21.82
N LYS A 40 33.26 12.64 22.86
CA LYS A 40 32.56 13.94 22.80
C LYS A 40 33.44 14.97 22.10
N ASP A 41 33.56 14.86 20.79
CA ASP A 41 34.04 15.98 19.97
C ASP A 41 32.84 16.79 19.50
N ASP A 42 32.87 18.11 19.68
CA ASP A 42 31.80 19.03 19.24
C ASP A 42 31.44 18.86 17.75
N LYS A 43 32.37 18.32 16.96
CA LYS A 43 32.17 17.96 15.55
C LYS A 43 31.20 16.80 15.35
N THR A 44 31.18 15.78 16.22
CA THR A 44 30.28 14.63 16.09
C THR A 44 28.84 15.03 16.42
N LYS A 45 28.65 15.84 17.48
CA LYS A 45 27.34 16.42 17.80
C LYS A 45 26.80 17.31 16.68
N ALA A 46 27.64 18.15 16.09
CA ALA A 46 27.24 19.01 14.98
C ALA A 46 26.84 18.21 13.71
N ILE A 47 27.45 17.04 13.48
CA ILE A 47 27.08 16.14 12.38
C ILE A 47 25.75 15.44 12.68
N GLU A 48 25.54 14.96 13.92
CA GLU A 48 24.28 14.33 14.34
C GLU A 48 23.11 15.31 14.34
N GLU A 49 23.31 16.55 14.78
CA GLU A 49 22.29 17.61 14.74
C GLU A 49 21.90 17.97 13.31
N LYS A 50 22.86 18.09 12.39
CA LYS A 50 22.57 18.31 10.96
C LYS A 50 21.83 17.13 10.34
N ALA A 51 22.23 15.89 10.64
CA ALA A 51 21.53 14.70 10.15
C ALA A 51 20.10 14.60 10.73
N ALA A 52 19.88 15.02 11.97
CA ALA A 52 18.55 15.08 12.57
C ALA A 52 17.68 16.19 11.95
N GLU A 53 18.27 17.35 11.63
CA GLU A 53 17.58 18.45 10.95
C GLU A 53 17.20 18.07 9.50
N GLU A 54 18.10 17.41 8.76
CA GLU A 54 17.83 16.90 7.41
C GLU A 54 16.71 15.85 7.42
N ARG A 55 16.70 14.93 8.39
CA ARG A 55 15.59 13.97 8.55
C ARG A 55 14.26 14.65 8.86
N ARG A 56 14.25 15.70 9.69
CA ARG A 56 13.04 16.49 9.98
C ARG A 56 12.54 17.22 8.74
N LYS A 57 13.42 17.86 7.98
CA LYS A 57 13.06 18.53 6.71
C LYS A 57 12.49 17.53 5.70
N ALA A 58 13.14 16.39 5.52
CA ALA A 58 12.65 15.33 4.64
C ALA A 58 11.28 14.78 5.07
N PHE A 59 11.06 14.62 6.38
CA PHE A 59 9.77 14.18 6.92
C PHE A 59 8.65 15.21 6.67
N GLU A 60 8.89 16.49 6.95
CA GLU A 60 7.90 17.54 6.71
C GLU A 60 7.62 17.74 5.22
N GLU A 61 8.64 17.65 4.35
CA GLU A 61 8.46 17.69 2.90
C GLU A 61 7.63 16.49 2.41
N LYS A 62 7.91 15.29 2.92
CA LYS A 62 7.13 14.09 2.60
C LYS A 62 5.67 14.23 3.05
N LYS A 63 5.44 14.73 4.27
CA LYS A 63 4.11 14.96 4.82
C LYS A 63 3.33 15.99 4.01
N ALA A 64 3.97 17.07 3.57
CA ALA A 64 3.35 18.06 2.70
C ALA A 64 2.98 17.48 1.33
N LYS A 65 3.86 16.66 0.74
CA LYS A 65 3.60 15.96 -0.52
C LYS A 65 2.44 14.97 -0.41
N GLU A 66 2.43 14.14 0.63
CA GLU A 66 1.35 13.18 0.91
C GLU A 66 0.00 13.90 1.15
N ALA A 67 0.01 15.03 1.85
CA ALA A 67 -1.20 15.83 2.06
C ALA A 67 -1.72 16.45 0.76
N ALA A 68 -0.82 16.97 -0.10
CA ALA A 68 -1.20 17.52 -1.40
C ALA A 68 -1.74 16.44 -2.34
N GLU A 69 -1.13 15.25 -2.37
CA GLU A 69 -1.62 14.11 -3.14
C GLU A 69 -2.99 13.63 -2.64
N THR A 70 -3.16 13.54 -1.32
CA THR A 70 -4.44 13.19 -0.70
C THR A 70 -5.53 14.21 -1.06
N ALA A 71 -5.22 15.52 -1.04
CA ALA A 71 -6.18 16.55 -1.45
C ALA A 71 -6.62 16.42 -2.91
N LYS A 72 -5.70 16.03 -3.82
CA LYS A 72 -6.05 15.73 -5.21
C LYS A 72 -6.98 14.51 -5.31
N LEU A 73 -6.66 13.45 -4.60
CA LEU A 73 -7.51 12.25 -4.53
C LEU A 73 -8.90 12.56 -3.95
N ASP A 74 -9.00 13.39 -2.92
CA ASP A 74 -10.27 13.81 -2.33
C ASP A 74 -11.13 14.63 -3.30
N ALA A 75 -10.48 15.45 -4.15
CA ALA A 75 -11.17 16.16 -5.22
C ALA A 75 -11.70 15.22 -6.32
N ILE A 76 -10.96 14.13 -6.61
CA ILE A 76 -11.45 13.08 -7.51
C ILE A 76 -12.61 12.32 -6.87
N VAL A 77 -12.48 11.91 -5.60
CA VAL A 77 -13.53 11.26 -4.81
C VAL A 77 -14.84 12.05 -4.89
N SER A 78 -14.77 13.36 -4.70
CA SER A 78 -15.95 14.24 -4.75
C SER A 78 -16.68 14.25 -6.11
N ARG A 79 -16.01 13.88 -7.20
CA ARG A 79 -16.58 13.78 -8.55
C ARG A 79 -17.15 12.40 -8.87
N VAL A 80 -16.48 11.33 -8.43
CA VAL A 80 -16.77 9.96 -8.91
C VAL A 80 -17.37 9.02 -7.85
N VAL A 81 -17.19 9.30 -6.56
CA VAL A 81 -17.74 8.50 -5.47
C VAL A 81 -19.16 8.95 -5.19
N LYS A 82 -20.13 8.13 -5.60
CA LYS A 82 -21.57 8.38 -5.43
C LYS A 82 -22.31 7.05 -5.25
N ALA A 83 -23.53 7.13 -4.72
CA ALA A 83 -24.41 5.97 -4.66
C ALA A 83 -24.71 5.47 -6.08
N GLY A 84 -24.87 4.16 -6.24
CA GLY A 84 -25.31 3.58 -7.51
C GLY A 84 -26.71 4.06 -7.90
N ASP A 85 -26.87 4.48 -9.16
CA ASP A 85 -28.16 4.98 -9.68
C ASP A 85 -29.27 3.91 -9.61
N LYS A 86 -28.88 2.63 -9.71
CA LYS A 86 -29.76 1.47 -9.60
C LYS A 86 -29.13 0.46 -8.65
N PRO A 87 -29.64 0.34 -7.42
CA PRO A 87 -29.11 -0.62 -6.46
C PRO A 87 -29.20 -2.04 -6.99
N SER A 88 -28.12 -2.80 -6.82
CA SER A 88 -28.12 -4.22 -7.12
C SER A 88 -29.09 -4.97 -6.20
N LYS A 89 -29.71 -6.04 -6.71
CA LYS A 89 -30.73 -6.80 -5.96
C LYS A 89 -30.14 -7.64 -4.83
N ASP A 90 -28.91 -8.11 -5.02
CA ASP A 90 -28.18 -8.95 -4.10
C ASP A 90 -26.67 -8.77 -4.31
N LEU A 91 -25.87 -9.28 -3.36
CA LEU A 91 -24.42 -9.15 -3.37
C LEU A 91 -23.78 -9.87 -4.57
N GLU A 92 -24.35 -10.99 -5.01
CA GLU A 92 -23.82 -11.74 -6.15
C GLU A 92 -23.95 -10.93 -7.45
N THR A 93 -25.10 -10.30 -7.65
CA THR A 93 -25.39 -9.40 -8.76
C THR A 93 -24.45 -8.19 -8.73
N ALA A 94 -24.29 -7.56 -7.56
CA ALA A 94 -23.39 -6.41 -7.40
C ALA A 94 -21.94 -6.78 -7.74
N CYS A 95 -21.41 -7.85 -7.16
CA CYS A 95 -20.04 -8.29 -7.42
C CYS A 95 -19.83 -8.73 -8.87
N THR A 96 -20.82 -9.38 -9.48
CA THR A 96 -20.75 -9.77 -10.89
C THR A 96 -20.68 -8.55 -11.79
N ALA A 97 -21.55 -7.55 -11.56
CA ALA A 97 -21.54 -6.30 -12.30
C ALA A 97 -20.21 -5.54 -12.16
N LEU A 98 -19.64 -5.48 -10.96
CA LEU A 98 -18.31 -4.91 -10.72
C LEU A 98 -17.22 -5.59 -11.55
N ILE A 99 -17.18 -6.92 -11.55
CA ILE A 99 -16.17 -7.69 -12.28
C ILE A 99 -16.32 -7.52 -13.79
N THR A 100 -17.56 -7.43 -14.29
CA THR A 100 -17.85 -7.26 -15.71
C THR A 100 -17.21 -5.99 -16.29
N ILE A 101 -17.12 -4.92 -15.49
CA ILE A 101 -16.54 -3.64 -15.93
C ILE A 101 -15.13 -3.40 -15.39
N TYR A 102 -14.56 -4.32 -14.62
CA TYR A 102 -13.26 -4.10 -13.96
C TYR A 102 -12.11 -3.94 -14.97
N GLU A 103 -12.26 -4.44 -16.19
CA GLU A 103 -11.29 -4.20 -17.26
C GLU A 103 -11.21 -2.72 -17.66
N ASP A 104 -12.32 -1.99 -17.55
CA ASP A 104 -12.37 -0.57 -17.90
C ASP A 104 -11.61 0.26 -16.87
N TRP A 105 -11.65 -0.16 -15.59
CA TRP A 105 -10.77 0.37 -14.54
C TRP A 105 -9.29 0.16 -14.90
N VAL A 106 -8.93 -1.06 -15.28
CA VAL A 106 -7.52 -1.38 -15.61
C VAL A 106 -7.04 -0.52 -16.78
N LYS A 107 -7.84 -0.41 -17.85
CA LYS A 107 -7.49 0.41 -19.02
C LYS A 107 -7.43 1.90 -18.71
N ALA A 108 -8.34 2.41 -17.88
CA ALA A 108 -8.40 3.83 -17.57
C ALA A 108 -7.28 4.27 -16.60
N ILE A 109 -6.98 3.47 -15.59
CA ILE A 109 -6.04 3.84 -14.53
C ILE A 109 -4.61 3.43 -14.84
N TYR A 110 -4.41 2.30 -15.51
CA TYR A 110 -3.08 1.78 -15.86
C TYR A 110 -2.76 2.00 -17.35
N PHE A 111 -3.33 3.07 -17.94
CA PHE A 111 -3.28 3.36 -19.37
C PHE A 111 -1.85 3.47 -19.94
N ASP A 112 -0.87 3.87 -19.12
CA ASP A 112 0.54 4.01 -19.48
C ASP A 112 1.45 2.93 -18.85
N ASP A 113 0.87 1.93 -18.19
CA ASP A 113 1.58 0.79 -17.60
C ASP A 113 1.27 -0.50 -18.37
N ASP A 114 1.94 -0.64 -19.52
CA ASP A 114 1.85 -1.83 -20.38
C ASP A 114 2.15 -3.13 -19.62
N GLY A 115 3.08 -3.07 -18.66
CA GLY A 115 3.46 -4.24 -17.85
C GLY A 115 2.30 -4.72 -16.98
N PHE A 116 1.64 -3.80 -16.28
CA PHE A 116 0.47 -4.11 -15.48
C PHE A 116 -0.70 -4.57 -16.34
N GLN A 117 -0.97 -3.90 -17.46
CA GLN A 117 -2.06 -4.30 -18.36
C GLN A 117 -1.83 -5.71 -18.92
N LEU A 118 -0.62 -6.01 -19.42
CA LEU A 118 -0.29 -7.33 -19.93
C LEU A 118 -0.46 -8.41 -18.85
N ASP A 119 0.12 -8.22 -17.65
CA ASP A 119 -0.06 -9.18 -16.56
C ASP A 119 -1.53 -9.35 -16.18
N PHE A 120 -2.28 -8.25 -16.15
CA PHE A 120 -3.70 -8.29 -15.84
C PHE A 120 -4.47 -9.13 -16.85
N PHE A 121 -4.28 -8.88 -18.15
CA PHE A 121 -5.03 -9.53 -19.23
C PHE A 121 -4.58 -10.98 -19.49
N ASP A 122 -3.29 -11.29 -19.34
CA ASP A 122 -2.76 -12.66 -19.44
C ASP A 122 -3.25 -13.54 -18.29
N HIS A 123 -3.42 -12.96 -17.09
CA HIS A 123 -3.94 -13.66 -15.91
C HIS A 123 -5.38 -13.26 -15.56
N LYS A 124 -6.14 -12.74 -16.53
CA LYS A 124 -7.46 -12.11 -16.34
C LYS A 124 -8.40 -12.90 -15.45
N LYS A 125 -8.59 -14.19 -15.73
CA LYS A 125 -9.51 -15.05 -14.94
C LYS A 125 -9.12 -15.11 -13.46
N LYS A 126 -7.82 -15.20 -13.16
CA LYS A 126 -7.30 -15.23 -11.79
C LYS A 126 -7.49 -13.87 -11.14
N ASN A 127 -7.13 -12.79 -11.83
CA ASN A 127 -7.20 -11.43 -11.31
C ASN A 127 -8.65 -10.99 -11.04
N LEU A 128 -9.57 -11.25 -11.98
CA LEU A 128 -11.01 -11.05 -11.77
C LEU A 128 -11.56 -11.93 -10.64
N GLY A 129 -11.01 -13.13 -10.45
CA GLY A 129 -11.33 -14.00 -9.30
C GLY A 129 -10.95 -13.36 -7.95
N VAL A 130 -9.80 -12.69 -7.88
CA VAL A 130 -9.37 -11.94 -6.68
C VAL A 130 -10.31 -10.76 -6.42
N VAL A 131 -10.67 -10.00 -7.46
CA VAL A 131 -11.64 -8.90 -7.35
C VAL A 131 -12.99 -9.41 -6.86
N LYS A 132 -13.49 -10.52 -7.40
CA LYS A 132 -14.72 -11.18 -6.94
C LYS A 132 -14.66 -11.52 -5.45
N ALA A 133 -13.55 -12.09 -5.00
CA ALA A 133 -13.37 -12.48 -3.61
C ALA A 133 -13.30 -11.26 -2.68
N LYS A 134 -12.63 -10.17 -3.10
CA LYS A 134 -12.61 -8.90 -2.35
C LYS A 134 -14.02 -8.32 -2.21
N CYS A 135 -14.78 -8.26 -3.31
CA CYS A 135 -16.17 -7.79 -3.30
C CYS A 135 -17.06 -8.63 -2.38
N ALA A 136 -16.98 -9.96 -2.48
CA ALA A 136 -17.75 -10.85 -1.63
C ALA A 136 -17.42 -10.69 -0.13
N LYS A 137 -16.16 -10.37 0.20
CA LYS A 137 -15.73 -10.09 1.59
C LYS A 137 -16.22 -8.75 2.12
N LEU A 138 -16.36 -7.74 1.25
CA LEU A 138 -16.90 -6.43 1.65
C LEU A 138 -18.33 -6.55 2.16
N GLN A 139 -19.13 -7.47 1.59
CA GLN A 139 -20.50 -7.75 2.02
C GLN A 139 -21.41 -6.51 2.09
N SER A 140 -21.19 -5.53 1.21
CA SER A 140 -22.01 -4.32 1.12
C SER A 140 -22.38 -4.05 -0.33
N ILE A 141 -23.68 -4.19 -0.63
CA ILE A 141 -24.26 -3.84 -1.92
C ILE A 141 -24.04 -2.34 -2.22
N PRO A 142 -24.39 -1.39 -1.33
CA PRO A 142 -24.22 0.03 -1.61
C PRO A 142 -22.77 0.44 -1.88
N ALA A 143 -21.79 -0.14 -1.16
CA ALA A 143 -20.39 0.14 -1.41
C ALA A 143 -19.91 -0.45 -2.76
N THR A 144 -20.38 -1.65 -3.11
CA THR A 144 -20.05 -2.28 -4.40
C THR A 144 -20.66 -1.51 -5.58
N ASP A 145 -21.90 -1.06 -5.45
CA ASP A 145 -22.57 -0.22 -6.44
C ASP A 145 -21.87 1.13 -6.61
N CYS A 146 -21.34 1.71 -5.52
CA CYS A 146 -20.46 2.88 -5.59
C CYS A 146 -19.17 2.60 -6.37
N MET A 147 -18.51 1.46 -6.13
CA MET A 147 -17.30 1.08 -6.89
C MET A 147 -17.59 0.97 -8.39
N ILE A 148 -18.77 0.47 -8.76
CA ILE A 148 -19.23 0.43 -10.16
C ILE A 148 -19.33 1.84 -10.75
N GLU A 149 -19.92 2.79 -10.02
CA GLU A 149 -20.00 4.19 -10.46
C GLU A 149 -18.64 4.86 -10.54
N VAL A 150 -17.71 4.53 -9.63
CA VAL A 150 -16.32 4.98 -9.70
C VAL A 150 -15.69 4.54 -11.01
N ILE A 151 -15.80 3.25 -11.37
CA ILE A 151 -15.22 2.73 -12.62
C ILE A 151 -15.82 3.47 -13.82
N LYS A 152 -17.14 3.63 -13.88
CA LYS A 152 -17.78 4.40 -14.96
C LYS A 152 -17.29 5.85 -15.01
N GLY A 153 -17.09 6.49 -13.86
CA GLY A 153 -16.63 7.87 -13.77
C GLY A 153 -15.19 8.06 -14.23
N VAL A 154 -14.28 7.14 -13.90
CA VAL A 154 -12.88 7.23 -14.33
C VAL A 154 -12.66 6.74 -15.76
N SER A 155 -13.55 5.89 -16.28
CA SER A 155 -13.50 5.41 -17.66
C SER A 155 -14.27 6.31 -18.63
N ALA A 156 -14.82 7.44 -18.17
CA ALA A 156 -15.46 8.43 -19.04
C ALA A 156 -14.43 9.16 -19.92
N GLU A 157 -14.82 9.54 -21.14
CA GLU A 157 -13.91 10.18 -22.12
C GLU A 157 -13.33 11.53 -21.65
N ASP A 158 -14.01 12.19 -20.71
CA ASP A 158 -13.60 13.48 -20.13
C ASP A 158 -12.76 13.33 -18.85
N PHE A 159 -12.46 12.12 -18.41
CA PHE A 159 -11.56 11.88 -17.29
C PHE A 159 -10.10 12.13 -17.71
N SER A 160 -9.42 13.06 -17.01
CA SER A 160 -8.10 13.52 -17.44
C SER A 160 -6.99 12.51 -17.12
N GLU A 161 -5.96 12.44 -17.98
CA GLU A 161 -4.77 11.61 -17.74
C GLU A 161 -4.03 12.01 -16.44
N ASP A 162 -4.02 13.30 -16.09
CA ASP A 162 -3.43 13.78 -14.84
C ASP A 162 -4.17 13.23 -13.62
N ASP A 163 -5.50 13.19 -13.66
CA ASP A 163 -6.30 12.55 -12.61
C ASP A 163 -6.07 11.04 -12.59
N ALA A 164 -6.00 10.38 -13.76
CA ALA A 164 -5.73 8.95 -13.87
C ALA A 164 -4.37 8.59 -13.23
N LYS A 165 -3.32 9.38 -13.47
CA LYS A 165 -2.00 9.21 -12.83
C LYS A 165 -2.04 9.39 -11.31
N VAL A 166 -2.82 10.36 -10.82
CA VAL A 166 -3.02 10.54 -9.38
C VAL A 166 -3.69 9.29 -8.78
N VAL A 167 -4.70 8.74 -9.44
CA VAL A 167 -5.36 7.50 -9.00
C VAL A 167 -4.43 6.29 -9.11
N GLN A 168 -3.65 6.16 -10.18
CA GLN A 168 -2.71 5.05 -10.39
C GLN A 168 -1.67 4.95 -9.26
N GLY A 169 -1.26 6.08 -8.67
CA GLY A 169 -0.39 6.09 -7.49
C GLY A 169 -1.01 5.47 -6.24
N ARG A 170 -2.35 5.50 -6.12
CA ARG A 170 -3.13 4.95 -5.00
C ARG A 170 -4.47 4.36 -5.47
N PRO A 171 -4.46 3.26 -6.24
CA PRO A 171 -5.63 2.80 -6.99
C PRO A 171 -6.79 2.38 -6.10
N GLU A 172 -6.52 1.87 -4.91
CA GLU A 172 -7.56 1.46 -3.96
C GLU A 172 -8.23 2.65 -3.25
N TYR A 173 -7.70 3.88 -3.33
CA TYR A 173 -8.19 5.03 -2.55
C TYR A 173 -9.66 5.35 -2.81
N LEU A 174 -10.09 5.28 -4.07
CA LEU A 174 -11.47 5.58 -4.46
C LEU A 174 -12.43 4.47 -4.01
N PHE A 175 -11.99 3.21 -4.08
CA PHE A 175 -12.77 2.08 -3.57
C PHE A 175 -12.85 2.07 -2.04
N ASP A 176 -11.77 2.45 -1.35
CA ASP A 176 -11.78 2.69 0.10
C ASP A 176 -12.73 3.83 0.47
N ALA A 177 -12.83 4.89 -0.34
CA ALA A 177 -13.79 5.97 -0.13
C ALA A 177 -15.24 5.47 -0.26
N CYS A 178 -15.55 4.63 -1.25
CA CYS A 178 -16.84 3.94 -1.33
C CYS A 178 -17.12 3.08 -0.08
N ALA A 179 -16.16 2.28 0.38
CA ALA A 179 -16.32 1.45 1.57
C ALA A 179 -16.52 2.29 2.84
N LYS A 180 -15.74 3.37 3.04
CA LYS A 180 -15.92 4.29 4.17
C LYS A 180 -17.29 4.95 4.19
N GLN A 181 -17.80 5.33 3.02
CA GLN A 181 -19.08 6.04 2.92
C GLN A 181 -20.29 5.10 3.03
N PHE A 182 -20.20 3.88 2.48
CA PHE A 182 -21.34 2.99 2.29
C PHE A 182 -21.23 1.63 3.02
N ALA A 183 -20.12 1.39 3.71
CA ALA A 183 -19.87 0.22 4.56
C ALA A 183 -18.89 0.54 5.71
N PRO A 184 -19.08 1.63 6.47
CA PRO A 184 -18.11 2.08 7.48
C PRO A 184 -17.80 1.01 8.55
N GLU A 185 -18.74 0.12 8.83
CA GLU A 185 -18.58 -1.01 9.75
C GLU A 185 -17.60 -2.09 9.25
N LYS A 186 -17.25 -2.07 7.97
CA LYS A 186 -16.30 -3.00 7.33
C LYS A 186 -14.87 -2.46 7.30
N MET A 187 -14.65 -1.23 7.78
CA MET A 187 -13.34 -0.54 7.80
C MET A 187 -12.63 -0.61 9.16
N GLN A 188 -13.17 -1.37 10.12
CA GLN A 188 -12.61 -1.60 11.47
C GLN A 188 -11.79 -2.88 11.52
#